data_AF-A0A943NXV7-F1
#
_entry.id   AF-A0A943NXV7-F1
#
_cell.length_a   1.000
_cell.length_b   1.000
_cell.length_c   1.000
_cell.angle_alpha   90.00
_cell.angle_beta   90.00
_cell.angle_gamma   90.00
#
_symmetry.space_group_name_H-M   'P 1'
#
loop_
_entity.id
_entity.type
_entity.pdbx_description
1 polymer ?
#
loop_
_entity_poly.entity_id
_entity_poly.type
_entity_poly.pdbx_seq_one_letter_code
_entity_poly.pdbx_strand_id
1 'polypeptide(L)'
;MWKKAEKYYQTLKYLKKSQMKYLVKNRLERRKKAVTDVLSPAHGRLSLWMPRLDSHPDYLERFCLEEILEGKVTLLYEQGIPGGRNWADPEKSHLWNFNLHYLEFLIPLAAAWQEEREQRYYECFRNYCRSWIADNREGNGDGWHPYTISLRLTNLWICMDAFWEILSEDREFFTELNNSMYAQYLHLQKKLELHLLGNHYFENLKAVMLGALYFKEPGVYDAYKFHLQEETEEQILPDGVHYERSLMYHKIILEDLMRTAKAVESADRLLYADLLVVIRKMTDAMYSLEEGMGHTPLFNDAGDNVARSMVSLLAALRDEFSITPGCRNAFDASGYYCIRKRDLKLLMDVGEIAPDYMPGHGHCDGLSFELSCKGHPVFVNAGTGQYQGPLRRYFRSTAAHNTVVIDGQEQSECWGEHRVARRISEVSGSCSDTWIRGKLTTCQGRHQSRCIEIKENLVEIWDLVQGHAQAYLHLAPEYVYRVQGRKVLVQDRDGQTVCEIQSMPKDQLLVHTEGEICSYAPEFGKVEEIQVLEISWDSEGTEHGIQVRFA
;
A
#
# COMPACT_ATOMS: atom_id res chain seq x y z
N MET A 1 29.53 -5.28 -18.99
CA MET A 1 29.47 -6.42 -18.04
C MET A 1 29.73 -6.00 -16.59
N TRP A 2 30.78 -5.22 -16.30
CA TRP A 2 31.10 -4.75 -14.94
C TRP A 2 29.97 -3.96 -14.25
N LYS A 3 29.41 -2.92 -14.88
CA LYS A 3 28.28 -2.13 -14.32
C LYS A 3 27.06 -2.99 -13.95
N LYS A 4 26.79 -4.05 -14.71
CA LYS A 4 25.70 -4.99 -14.42
C LYS A 4 26.04 -5.85 -13.20
N ALA A 5 27.26 -6.40 -13.12
CA ALA A 5 27.69 -7.18 -11.96
C ALA A 5 27.67 -6.35 -10.67
N GLU A 6 28.16 -5.11 -10.73
CA GLU A 6 28.12 -4.15 -9.62
C GLU A 6 26.68 -3.87 -9.17
N LYS A 7 25.78 -3.57 -10.11
CA LYS A 7 24.36 -3.34 -9.81
C LYS A 7 23.72 -4.53 -9.08
N TYR A 8 23.97 -5.75 -9.52
CA TYR A 8 23.49 -6.95 -8.83
C TYR A 8 24.14 -7.13 -7.46
N TYR A 9 25.44 -6.88 -7.32
CA TYR A 9 26.12 -6.93 -6.02
C TYR A 9 25.51 -5.93 -5.03
N GLN A 10 25.30 -4.69 -5.46
CA GLN A 10 24.70 -3.63 -4.64
C GLN A 10 23.26 -3.95 -4.23
N THR A 11 22.51 -4.70 -5.05
CA THR A 11 21.16 -5.19 -4.68
C THR A 11 21.22 -6.41 -3.74
N LEU A 12 22.06 -7.40 -4.04
CA LEU A 12 22.02 -8.71 -3.35
C LEU A 12 22.75 -8.72 -2.00
N LYS A 13 23.71 -7.81 -1.76
CA LYS A 13 24.52 -7.79 -0.53
C LYS A 13 23.71 -7.58 0.76
N TYR A 14 22.50 -7.03 0.64
CA TYR A 14 21.60 -6.78 1.78
C TYR A 14 20.65 -7.94 2.08
N LEU A 15 20.54 -8.95 1.21
CA LEU A 15 19.60 -10.05 1.42
C LEU A 15 19.96 -10.87 2.66
N LYS A 16 18.94 -11.22 3.45
CA LYS A 16 19.07 -12.16 4.56
C LYS A 16 19.51 -13.54 4.03
N LYS A 17 20.23 -14.31 4.85
CA LYS A 17 20.65 -15.69 4.52
C LYS A 17 19.45 -16.59 4.20
N SER A 18 18.32 -16.38 4.88
CA SER A 18 17.05 -17.04 4.61
C SER A 18 16.57 -16.77 3.18
N GLN A 19 16.52 -15.51 2.76
CA GLN A 19 16.07 -15.13 1.41
C GLN A 19 16.89 -15.84 0.33
N MET A 20 18.22 -15.85 0.45
CA MET A 20 19.10 -16.55 -0.50
C MET A 20 18.82 -18.06 -0.56
N LYS A 21 18.66 -18.72 0.60
CA LYS A 21 18.31 -20.14 0.69
C LYS A 21 17.00 -20.44 -0.03
N TYR A 22 15.97 -19.62 0.21
CA TYR A 22 14.64 -19.84 -0.36
C TYR A 22 14.54 -19.45 -1.84
N LEU A 23 15.33 -18.48 -2.32
CA LEU A 23 15.47 -18.22 -3.76
C LEU A 23 15.98 -19.46 -4.52
N VAL A 24 16.99 -20.15 -3.98
CA VAL A 24 17.51 -21.39 -4.57
C VAL A 24 16.49 -22.51 -4.46
N LYS A 25 15.91 -22.72 -3.26
CA LYS A 25 14.89 -23.75 -3.04
C LYS A 25 13.71 -23.59 -4.01
N ASN A 26 13.15 -22.39 -4.12
CA ASN A 26 11.99 -22.12 -4.97
C ASN A 26 12.32 -22.34 -6.45
N ARG A 27 13.54 -22.02 -6.90
CA ARG A 27 13.99 -22.32 -8.26
C ARG A 27 14.06 -23.82 -8.54
N LEU A 28 14.53 -24.62 -7.57
CA LEU A 28 14.57 -26.09 -7.68
C LEU A 28 13.18 -26.74 -7.62
N GLU A 29 12.23 -26.11 -6.92
CA GLU A 29 10.90 -26.64 -6.68
C GLU A 29 9.79 -26.04 -7.57
N ARG A 30 10.13 -25.17 -8.53
CA ARG A 30 9.17 -24.39 -9.34
C ARG A 30 8.10 -25.20 -10.06
N ARG A 31 8.33 -26.50 -10.30
CA ARG A 31 7.39 -27.41 -10.98
C ARG A 31 6.51 -28.23 -10.03
N LYS A 32 6.67 -28.11 -8.72
CA LYS A 32 5.85 -28.85 -7.75
C LYS A 32 4.46 -28.24 -7.68
N LYS A 33 3.47 -28.99 -8.16
CA LYS A 33 2.05 -28.64 -8.07
C LYS A 33 1.53 -28.81 -6.64
N ALA A 34 0.49 -28.06 -6.30
CA ALA A 34 -0.27 -28.29 -5.08
C ALA A 34 -1.05 -29.61 -5.15
N VAL A 35 -1.30 -30.21 -3.99
CA VAL A 35 -2.21 -31.34 -3.86
C VAL A 35 -3.58 -30.77 -3.56
N THR A 36 -4.54 -31.01 -4.46
CA THR A 36 -5.88 -30.41 -4.40
C THR A 36 -6.92 -31.33 -3.76
N ASP A 37 -6.73 -32.65 -3.88
CA ASP A 37 -7.64 -33.65 -3.33
C ASP A 37 -7.25 -33.99 -1.89
N VAL A 38 -7.81 -33.23 -0.95
CA VAL A 38 -7.59 -33.42 0.49
C VAL A 38 -8.93 -33.34 1.22
N LEU A 39 -9.09 -34.15 2.26
CA LEU A 39 -10.22 -34.05 3.19
C LEU A 39 -9.81 -33.16 4.37
N SER A 40 -10.58 -32.10 4.63
CA SER A 40 -10.35 -31.24 5.79
C SER A 40 -10.62 -32.00 7.09
N PRO A 41 -9.86 -31.73 8.17
CA PRO A 41 -10.10 -32.32 9.47
C PRO A 41 -11.30 -31.65 10.16
N ALA A 42 -11.43 -31.84 11.48
CA ALA A 42 -12.38 -31.09 12.27
C ALA A 42 -12.11 -29.58 12.17
N HIS A 43 -13.17 -28.79 12.06
CA HIS A 43 -13.08 -27.34 11.98
C HIS A 43 -13.78 -26.64 13.16
N GLY A 44 -13.49 -25.36 13.34
CA GLY A 44 -14.13 -24.43 14.25
C GLY A 44 -14.96 -23.39 13.50
N ARG A 45 -15.04 -22.19 14.08
CA ARG A 45 -15.61 -20.98 13.46
C ARG A 45 -14.62 -19.84 13.70
N LEU A 46 -14.46 -18.97 12.72
CA LEU A 46 -13.71 -17.73 12.87
C LEU A 46 -14.69 -16.57 12.79
N SER A 47 -14.69 -15.70 13.80
CA SER A 47 -15.41 -14.44 13.76
C SER A 47 -14.48 -13.42 13.11
N LEU A 48 -14.72 -13.13 11.82
CA LEU A 48 -13.89 -12.21 11.04
C LEU A 48 -14.70 -11.04 10.51
N TRP A 49 -16.00 -11.19 10.26
CA TRP A 49 -16.84 -10.14 9.69
C TRP A 49 -16.91 -8.91 10.61
N MET A 50 -16.62 -7.73 10.06
CA MET A 50 -16.67 -6.45 10.76
C MET A 50 -17.62 -5.51 10.01
N PRO A 51 -18.86 -5.29 10.48
CA PRO A 51 -19.88 -4.55 9.73
C PRO A 51 -19.43 -3.15 9.28
N ARG A 52 -18.70 -2.42 10.13
CA ARG A 52 -18.18 -1.08 9.81
C ARG A 52 -17.03 -1.06 8.80
N LEU A 53 -16.46 -2.21 8.48
CA LEU A 53 -15.37 -2.37 7.52
C LEU A 53 -15.90 -2.99 6.23
N ASP A 54 -16.54 -4.15 6.34
CA ASP A 54 -16.93 -5.01 5.21
C ASP A 54 -18.18 -4.54 4.47
N SER A 55 -19.07 -3.82 5.16
CA SER A 55 -20.25 -3.19 4.56
C SER A 55 -20.08 -1.68 4.37
N HIS A 56 -18.87 -1.15 4.53
CA HIS A 56 -18.66 0.29 4.39
C HIS A 56 -18.82 0.72 2.91
N PRO A 57 -19.58 1.79 2.62
CA PRO A 57 -19.82 2.25 1.24
C PRO A 57 -18.53 2.48 0.43
N ASP A 58 -17.55 3.21 0.99
CA ASP A 58 -16.23 3.46 0.33
C ASP A 58 -15.51 2.17 -0.11
N TYR A 59 -15.75 1.06 0.58
CA TYR A 59 -15.16 -0.20 0.20
C TYR A 59 -16.00 -0.91 -0.86
N LEU A 60 -17.32 -0.92 -0.69
CA LEU A 60 -18.23 -1.61 -1.59
C LEU A 60 -18.25 -0.99 -3.00
N GLU A 61 -18.05 0.32 -3.12
CA GLU A 61 -18.01 1.01 -4.42
C GLU A 61 -16.87 0.55 -5.34
N ARG A 62 -15.84 -0.14 -4.80
CA ARG A 62 -14.78 -0.78 -5.58
C ARG A 62 -15.29 -1.90 -6.50
N PHE A 63 -16.49 -2.42 -6.23
CA PHE A 63 -17.06 -3.57 -6.92
C PHE A 63 -18.51 -3.30 -7.33
N CYS A 64 -18.85 -3.51 -8.61
CA CYS A 64 -20.24 -3.43 -9.06
C CYS A 64 -20.97 -4.75 -8.74
N LEU A 65 -21.92 -4.69 -7.80
CA LEU A 65 -22.69 -5.86 -7.35
C LEU A 65 -23.51 -6.49 -8.49
N GLU A 66 -24.10 -5.65 -9.36
CA GLU A 66 -24.87 -6.08 -10.52
C GLU A 66 -24.00 -6.83 -11.53
N GLU A 67 -22.79 -6.32 -11.83
CA GLU A 67 -21.84 -7.02 -12.70
C GLU A 67 -21.47 -8.40 -12.13
N ILE A 68 -21.21 -8.47 -10.82
CA ILE A 68 -20.86 -9.72 -10.14
C ILE A 68 -21.99 -10.75 -10.28
N LEU A 69 -23.24 -10.34 -10.09
CA LEU A 69 -24.43 -11.19 -10.27
C LEU A 69 -24.58 -11.67 -11.72
N GLU A 70 -24.12 -10.90 -12.70
CA GLU A 70 -24.15 -11.24 -14.13
C GLU A 70 -22.96 -12.08 -14.60
N GLY A 71 -22.02 -12.44 -13.72
CA GLY A 71 -20.85 -13.24 -14.09
C GLY A 71 -19.64 -12.44 -14.54
N LYS A 72 -19.58 -11.13 -14.26
CA LYS A 72 -18.49 -10.22 -14.64
C LYS A 72 -17.87 -9.57 -13.41
N VAL A 73 -16.61 -9.15 -13.52
CA VAL A 73 -15.95 -8.37 -12.47
C VAL A 73 -15.12 -7.26 -13.09
N THR A 74 -15.15 -6.09 -12.46
CA THR A 74 -14.23 -4.99 -12.78
C THR A 74 -13.17 -4.91 -11.70
N LEU A 75 -11.91 -5.10 -12.08
CA LEU A 75 -10.75 -5.03 -11.19
C LEU A 75 -9.74 -4.07 -11.82
N LEU A 76 -9.17 -3.15 -11.03
CA LEU A 76 -8.19 -2.18 -11.51
C LEU A 76 -8.68 -1.43 -12.76
N TYR A 77 -9.95 -1.01 -12.76
CA TYR A 77 -10.61 -0.31 -13.88
C TYR A 77 -10.79 -1.12 -15.18
N GLU A 78 -10.54 -2.42 -15.13
CA GLU A 78 -10.71 -3.31 -16.27
C GLU A 78 -11.75 -4.39 -15.99
N GLN A 79 -12.82 -4.42 -16.79
CA GLN A 79 -13.82 -5.49 -16.74
C GLN A 79 -13.24 -6.79 -17.34
N GLY A 80 -13.57 -7.92 -16.72
CA GLY A 80 -13.28 -9.27 -17.21
C GLY A 80 -14.32 -10.28 -16.74
N ILE A 81 -14.17 -11.52 -17.19
CA ILE A 81 -15.08 -12.64 -16.87
C ILE A 81 -14.29 -13.68 -16.07
N PRO A 82 -14.65 -13.94 -14.80
CA PRO A 82 -14.03 -15.00 -14.03
C PRO A 82 -14.26 -16.38 -14.66
N GLY A 83 -13.18 -17.13 -14.90
CA GLY A 83 -13.28 -18.47 -15.48
C GLY A 83 -12.11 -18.82 -16.41
N GLY A 84 -12.27 -19.89 -17.16
CA GLY A 84 -11.25 -20.37 -18.10
C GLY A 84 -10.20 -21.25 -17.44
N ARG A 85 -9.16 -21.62 -18.20
CA ARG A 85 -8.13 -22.53 -17.69
C ARG A 85 -7.33 -21.85 -16.58
N ASN A 86 -7.28 -22.48 -15.40
CA ASN A 86 -6.66 -21.92 -14.19
C ASN A 86 -7.27 -20.57 -13.76
N TRP A 87 -8.51 -20.25 -14.14
CA TRP A 87 -9.14 -18.97 -13.81
C TRP A 87 -8.31 -17.74 -14.22
N ALA A 88 -7.71 -17.80 -15.41
CA ALA A 88 -6.85 -16.75 -15.92
C ALA A 88 -7.40 -16.17 -17.23
N ASP A 89 -7.36 -14.85 -17.34
CA ASP A 89 -7.63 -14.11 -18.57
C ASP A 89 -6.29 -13.70 -19.22
N PRO A 90 -5.93 -14.30 -20.37
CA PRO A 90 -4.65 -14.04 -21.03
C PRO A 90 -4.56 -12.64 -21.66
N GLU A 91 -5.68 -11.92 -21.82
CA GLU A 91 -5.70 -10.57 -22.36
C GLU A 91 -5.45 -9.51 -21.26
N LYS A 92 -5.52 -9.91 -19.99
CA LYS A 92 -5.36 -9.04 -18.83
C LYS A 92 -3.94 -9.03 -18.28
N SER A 93 -3.61 -7.95 -17.56
CA SER A 93 -2.32 -7.84 -16.87
C SER A 93 -2.15 -8.94 -15.83
N HIS A 94 -0.89 -9.22 -15.45
CA HIS A 94 -0.61 -10.18 -14.39
C HIS A 94 -1.21 -9.73 -13.04
N LEU A 95 -1.16 -8.43 -12.74
CA LEU A 95 -1.75 -7.87 -11.53
C LEU A 95 -3.28 -8.03 -11.49
N TRP A 96 -3.96 -7.86 -12.63
CA TRP A 96 -5.42 -8.10 -12.73
C TRP A 96 -5.75 -9.57 -12.42
N ASN A 97 -5.04 -10.52 -13.04
CA ASN A 97 -5.21 -11.94 -12.78
C ASN A 97 -4.92 -12.31 -11.30
N PHE A 98 -3.91 -11.68 -10.70
CA PHE A 98 -3.64 -11.82 -9.27
C PHE A 98 -4.84 -11.39 -8.41
N ASN A 99 -5.41 -10.21 -8.69
CA ASN A 99 -6.57 -9.69 -7.97
C ASN A 99 -7.82 -10.57 -8.14
N LEU A 100 -8.03 -11.14 -9.34
CA LEU A 100 -9.10 -12.09 -9.60
C LEU A 100 -9.03 -13.28 -8.62
N HIS A 101 -7.83 -13.77 -8.33
CA HIS A 101 -7.63 -14.89 -7.43
C HIS A 101 -7.74 -14.56 -5.94
N TYR A 102 -7.83 -13.28 -5.54
CA TYR A 102 -8.08 -12.91 -4.15
C TYR A 102 -9.52 -13.16 -3.74
N LEU A 103 -10.44 -13.24 -4.71
CA LEU A 103 -11.89 -13.35 -4.50
C LEU A 103 -12.45 -12.27 -3.55
N GLU A 104 -11.79 -11.12 -3.46
CA GLU A 104 -12.20 -9.98 -2.64
C GLU A 104 -13.57 -9.45 -3.09
N PHE A 105 -13.83 -9.47 -4.40
CA PHE A 105 -15.10 -9.09 -5.02
C PHE A 105 -16.30 -9.93 -4.58
N LEU A 106 -16.12 -11.00 -3.80
CA LEU A 106 -17.22 -11.76 -3.20
C LEU A 106 -17.75 -11.14 -1.91
N ILE A 107 -16.98 -10.27 -1.24
CA ILE A 107 -17.40 -9.60 0.01
C ILE A 107 -18.66 -8.73 -0.18
N PRO A 108 -18.85 -7.98 -1.29
CA PRO A 108 -20.09 -7.28 -1.58
C PRO A 108 -21.35 -8.17 -1.58
N LEU A 109 -21.25 -9.42 -2.06
CA LEU A 109 -22.37 -10.38 -2.00
C LEU A 109 -22.73 -10.71 -0.54
N ALA A 110 -21.71 -10.87 0.31
CA ALA A 110 -21.90 -11.11 1.74
C ALA A 110 -22.52 -9.89 2.45
N ALA A 111 -22.11 -8.69 2.09
CA ALA A 111 -22.69 -7.45 2.59
C ALA A 111 -24.17 -7.32 2.21
N ALA A 112 -24.49 -7.52 0.92
CA ALA A 112 -25.86 -7.47 0.42
C ALA A 112 -26.76 -8.55 1.07
N TRP A 113 -26.23 -9.75 1.31
CA TRP A 113 -26.92 -10.78 2.09
C TRP A 113 -27.23 -10.35 3.52
N GLN A 114 -26.27 -9.72 4.21
CA GLN A 114 -26.47 -9.28 5.59
C GLN A 114 -27.60 -8.25 5.71
N GLU A 115 -27.77 -7.42 4.69
CA GLU A 115 -28.81 -6.39 4.62
C GLU A 115 -30.16 -6.92 4.10
N GLU A 116 -30.18 -7.56 2.94
CA GLU A 116 -31.41 -7.87 2.20
C GLU A 116 -31.91 -9.32 2.42
N ARG A 117 -31.02 -10.23 2.83
CA ARG A 117 -31.31 -11.68 3.01
C ARG A 117 -31.84 -12.38 1.75
N GLU A 118 -31.53 -11.88 0.57
CA GLU A 118 -31.90 -12.53 -0.68
C GLU A 118 -30.97 -13.72 -1.03
N GLN A 119 -31.56 -14.87 -1.33
CA GLN A 119 -30.84 -16.11 -1.63
C GLN A 119 -29.89 -16.00 -2.84
N ARG A 120 -30.19 -15.11 -3.79
CA ARG A 120 -29.37 -14.89 -5.00
C ARG A 120 -27.90 -14.56 -4.70
N TYR A 121 -27.63 -13.85 -3.60
CA TYR A 121 -26.27 -13.45 -3.23
C TYR A 121 -25.43 -14.64 -2.80
N TYR A 122 -26.01 -15.52 -1.97
CA TYR A 122 -25.37 -16.76 -1.55
C TYR A 122 -25.20 -17.73 -2.73
N GLU A 123 -26.19 -17.84 -3.61
CA GLU A 123 -26.10 -18.67 -4.82
C GLU A 123 -24.98 -18.22 -5.75
N CYS A 124 -24.83 -16.90 -5.95
CA CYS A 124 -23.75 -16.30 -6.72
C CYS A 124 -22.38 -16.61 -6.10
N PHE A 125 -22.22 -16.36 -4.79
CA PHE A 125 -21.01 -16.71 -4.03
C PHE A 125 -20.63 -18.18 -4.20
N ARG A 126 -21.61 -19.08 -4.00
CA ARG A 126 -21.45 -20.53 -4.14
C ARG A 126 -20.98 -20.92 -5.54
N ASN A 127 -21.56 -20.33 -6.58
CA ASN A 127 -21.24 -20.64 -7.96
C ASN A 127 -19.82 -20.20 -8.33
N TYR A 128 -19.39 -19.01 -7.92
CA TYR A 128 -18.00 -18.56 -8.12
C TYR A 128 -17.00 -19.45 -7.39
N CYS A 129 -17.28 -19.82 -6.14
CA CYS A 129 -16.41 -20.72 -5.39
C CYS A 129 -16.28 -22.09 -6.08
N ARG A 130 -17.38 -22.70 -6.53
CA ARG A 130 -17.36 -23.98 -7.25
C ARG A 130 -16.61 -23.89 -8.58
N SER A 131 -16.84 -22.82 -9.35
CA SER A 131 -16.11 -22.61 -10.61
C SER A 131 -14.61 -22.46 -10.36
N TRP A 132 -14.21 -21.65 -9.37
CA TRP A 132 -12.80 -21.51 -9.01
C TRP A 132 -12.18 -22.85 -8.60
N ILE A 133 -12.87 -23.63 -7.76
CA ILE A 133 -12.42 -24.96 -7.33
C ILE A 133 -12.25 -25.89 -8.53
N ALA A 134 -13.21 -25.92 -9.45
CA ALA A 134 -13.18 -26.78 -10.63
C ALA A 134 -12.02 -26.45 -11.58
N ASP A 135 -11.78 -25.16 -11.84
CA ASP A 135 -10.82 -24.71 -12.84
C ASP A 135 -9.38 -24.64 -12.30
N ASN A 136 -9.19 -24.65 -10.98
CA ASN A 136 -7.88 -24.64 -10.32
C ASN A 136 -7.43 -26.02 -9.81
N ARG A 137 -8.11 -27.11 -10.18
CA ARG A 137 -7.76 -28.49 -9.74
C ARG A 137 -6.36 -28.94 -10.15
N GLU A 138 -5.77 -28.34 -11.16
CA GLU A 138 -4.42 -28.73 -11.57
C GLU A 138 -3.31 -28.29 -10.59
N GLY A 139 -3.63 -27.53 -9.53
CA GLY A 139 -2.67 -27.18 -8.48
C GLY A 139 -1.53 -26.27 -8.94
N ASN A 140 -1.76 -25.41 -9.94
CA ASN A 140 -0.75 -24.50 -10.51
C ASN A 140 -1.37 -23.17 -10.95
N GLY A 141 -0.53 -22.23 -11.42
CA GLY A 141 -0.96 -20.89 -11.82
C GLY A 141 -1.06 -19.92 -10.65
N ASP A 142 -1.55 -18.73 -10.94
CA ASP A 142 -1.63 -17.63 -9.96
C ASP A 142 -2.59 -17.96 -8.80
N GLY A 143 -3.65 -18.76 -9.05
CA GLY A 143 -4.54 -19.27 -8.01
C GLY A 143 -3.86 -20.12 -6.93
N TRP A 144 -2.67 -20.67 -7.18
CA TRP A 144 -1.88 -21.42 -6.18
C TRP A 144 -0.61 -20.66 -5.74
N HIS A 145 -0.49 -19.38 -6.09
CA HIS A 145 0.56 -18.53 -5.55
C HIS A 145 0.34 -18.27 -4.05
N PRO A 146 1.38 -18.31 -3.19
CA PRO A 146 1.22 -18.14 -1.74
C PRO A 146 0.47 -16.87 -1.34
N TYR A 147 0.83 -15.72 -1.92
CA TYR A 147 0.15 -14.45 -1.67
C TYR A 147 -1.36 -14.48 -2.04
N THR A 148 -1.73 -15.05 -3.19
CA THR A 148 -3.14 -15.14 -3.57
C THR A 148 -3.92 -16.09 -2.65
N ILE A 149 -3.29 -17.18 -2.20
CA ILE A 149 -3.86 -18.09 -1.20
C ILE A 149 -4.10 -17.35 0.13
N SER A 150 -3.13 -16.58 0.60
CA SER A 150 -3.26 -15.81 1.84
C SER A 150 -4.50 -14.93 1.84
N LEU A 151 -4.62 -14.06 0.84
CA LEU A 151 -5.73 -13.12 0.71
C LEU A 151 -7.06 -13.85 0.49
N ARG A 152 -7.09 -14.86 -0.41
CA ARG A 152 -8.31 -15.61 -0.69
C ARG A 152 -8.83 -16.38 0.51
N LEU A 153 -7.98 -17.04 1.28
CA LEU A 153 -8.42 -17.76 2.47
C LEU A 153 -9.06 -16.81 3.49
N THR A 154 -8.43 -15.65 3.75
CA THR A 154 -9.00 -14.62 4.62
C THR A 154 -10.34 -14.10 4.09
N ASN A 155 -10.44 -13.75 2.80
CA ASN A 155 -11.68 -13.27 2.19
C ASN A 155 -12.79 -14.33 2.22
N LEU A 156 -12.46 -15.59 1.99
CA LEU A 156 -13.42 -16.70 2.10
C LEU A 156 -13.90 -16.88 3.54
N TRP A 157 -13.03 -16.82 4.55
CA TRP A 157 -13.47 -16.88 5.94
C TRP A 157 -14.36 -15.68 6.34
N ILE A 158 -14.06 -14.47 5.85
CA ILE A 158 -14.93 -13.29 6.02
C ILE A 158 -16.33 -13.56 5.42
N CYS A 159 -16.37 -14.04 4.18
CA CYS A 159 -17.64 -14.37 3.51
C CYS A 159 -18.39 -15.50 4.24
N MET A 160 -17.69 -16.56 4.67
CA MET A 160 -18.29 -17.70 5.39
C MET A 160 -18.89 -17.29 6.73
N ASP A 161 -18.25 -16.36 7.44
CA ASP A 161 -18.77 -15.82 8.69
C ASP A 161 -20.09 -15.05 8.46
N ALA A 162 -20.11 -14.18 7.44
CA ALA A 162 -21.31 -13.45 7.04
C ALA A 162 -22.42 -14.35 6.47
N PHE A 163 -22.09 -15.39 5.71
CA PHE A 163 -23.08 -16.33 5.16
C PHE A 163 -23.45 -17.47 6.10
N TRP A 164 -22.96 -17.48 7.35
CA TRP A 164 -23.00 -18.68 8.18
C TRP A 164 -24.37 -19.35 8.29
N GLU A 165 -25.44 -18.57 8.48
CA GLU A 165 -26.81 -19.08 8.67
C GLU A 165 -27.20 -20.04 7.53
N ILE A 166 -27.13 -19.57 6.29
CA ILE A 166 -27.47 -20.35 5.09
C ILE A 166 -26.37 -21.37 4.72
N LEU A 167 -25.10 -21.01 4.89
CA LEU A 167 -23.97 -21.89 4.56
C LEU A 167 -23.95 -23.15 5.43
N SER A 168 -24.35 -23.03 6.69
CA SER A 168 -24.38 -24.16 7.64
C SER A 168 -25.41 -25.24 7.29
N GLU A 169 -26.42 -24.87 6.49
CA GLU A 169 -27.45 -25.79 5.98
C GLU A 169 -27.01 -26.48 4.67
N ASP A 170 -26.22 -25.81 3.83
CA ASP A 170 -25.65 -26.34 2.58
C ASP A 170 -24.40 -27.21 2.84
N ARG A 171 -24.62 -28.36 3.49
CA ARG A 171 -23.53 -29.25 3.94
C ARG A 171 -22.63 -29.76 2.82
N GLU A 172 -23.19 -29.99 1.64
CA GLU A 172 -22.45 -30.47 0.48
C GLU A 172 -21.43 -29.41 0.03
N PHE A 173 -21.90 -28.20 -0.26
CA PHE A 173 -21.01 -27.12 -0.68
C PHE A 173 -20.04 -26.73 0.45
N PHE A 174 -20.50 -26.68 1.70
CA PHE A 174 -19.63 -26.37 2.83
C PHE A 174 -18.47 -27.38 2.96
N THR A 175 -18.73 -28.67 2.74
CA THR A 175 -17.68 -29.71 2.75
C THR A 175 -16.72 -29.54 1.57
N GLU A 176 -17.25 -29.28 0.36
CA GLU A 176 -16.47 -29.03 -0.84
C GLU A 176 -15.52 -27.83 -0.67
N LEU A 177 -16.05 -26.70 -0.18
CA LEU A 177 -15.30 -25.47 0.06
C LEU A 177 -14.20 -25.70 1.11
N ASN A 178 -14.53 -26.36 2.23
CA ASN A 178 -13.56 -26.64 3.30
C ASN A 178 -12.40 -27.54 2.84
N ASN A 179 -12.69 -28.58 2.06
CA ASN A 179 -11.66 -29.45 1.49
C ASN A 179 -10.69 -28.65 0.60
N SER A 180 -11.23 -27.78 -0.24
CA SER A 180 -10.43 -26.87 -1.08
C SER A 180 -9.60 -25.90 -0.25
N MET A 181 -10.19 -25.24 0.75
CA MET A 181 -9.47 -24.31 1.62
C MET A 181 -8.37 -25.02 2.42
N TYR A 182 -8.60 -26.25 2.88
CA TYR A 182 -7.60 -27.03 3.59
C TYR A 182 -6.42 -27.41 2.68
N ALA A 183 -6.68 -27.80 1.42
CA ALA A 183 -5.63 -28.06 0.44
C ALA A 183 -4.74 -26.82 0.19
N GLN A 184 -5.35 -25.65 0.09
CA GLN A 184 -4.65 -24.36 -0.03
C GLN A 184 -3.83 -24.03 1.21
N TYR A 185 -4.41 -24.17 2.40
CA TYR A 185 -3.73 -24.00 3.69
C TYR A 185 -2.49 -24.91 3.82
N LEU A 186 -2.61 -26.19 3.50
CA LEU A 186 -1.48 -27.14 3.50
C LEU A 186 -0.41 -26.79 2.47
N HIS A 187 -0.80 -26.24 1.32
CA HIS A 187 0.14 -25.76 0.32
C HIS A 187 0.92 -24.55 0.83
N LEU A 188 0.22 -23.57 1.40
CA LEU A 188 0.78 -22.34 1.94
C LEU A 188 1.84 -22.61 3.02
N GLN A 189 1.55 -23.53 3.95
CA GLN A 189 2.52 -23.97 4.97
C GLN A 189 3.87 -24.41 4.37
N LYS A 190 3.88 -24.99 3.17
CA LYS A 190 5.09 -25.50 2.51
C LYS A 190 5.79 -24.46 1.64
N LYS A 191 5.08 -23.38 1.28
CA LYS A 191 5.45 -22.44 0.20
C LYS A 191 5.50 -20.98 0.63
N LEU A 192 5.58 -20.70 1.94
CA LEU A 192 5.81 -19.37 2.49
C LEU A 192 6.87 -18.57 1.70
N GLU A 193 6.61 -17.28 1.52
CA GLU A 193 7.41 -16.36 0.70
C GLU A 193 8.66 -15.85 1.43
N LEU A 194 9.41 -16.74 2.06
CA LEU A 194 10.65 -16.47 2.81
C LEU A 194 11.81 -15.92 1.94
N HIS A 195 11.61 -15.86 0.63
CA HIS A 195 12.51 -15.24 -0.34
C HIS A 195 12.21 -13.75 -0.57
N LEU A 196 10.97 -13.33 -0.30
CA LEU A 196 10.53 -11.95 -0.30
C LEU A 196 10.63 -11.41 1.14
N LEU A 197 9.89 -11.99 2.10
CA LEU A 197 9.61 -11.35 3.42
C LEU A 197 8.61 -10.20 3.23
N GLY A 198 8.62 -9.17 4.08
CA GLY A 198 7.69 -8.04 3.91
C GLY A 198 6.25 -8.40 4.28
N ASN A 199 5.34 -7.57 3.78
CA ASN A 199 3.91 -7.77 3.86
C ASN A 199 3.48 -9.15 3.31
N HIS A 200 4.14 -9.67 2.26
CA HIS A 200 3.85 -11.00 1.72
C HIS A 200 4.04 -12.12 2.74
N TYR A 201 5.17 -12.11 3.47
CA TYR A 201 5.41 -13.13 4.48
C TYR A 201 4.49 -12.96 5.69
N PHE A 202 4.20 -11.72 6.07
CA PHE A 202 3.22 -11.42 7.12
C PHE A 202 1.83 -12.00 6.78
N GLU A 203 1.36 -11.74 5.57
CA GLU A 203 0.13 -12.30 4.98
C GLU A 203 0.13 -13.83 4.97
N ASN A 204 1.25 -14.47 4.62
CA ASN A 204 1.38 -15.92 4.69
C ASN A 204 1.25 -16.44 6.13
N LEU A 205 1.92 -15.81 7.09
CA LEU A 205 1.88 -16.22 8.49
C LEU A 205 0.48 -16.07 9.08
N LYS A 206 -0.17 -14.93 8.86
CA LYS A 206 -1.56 -14.68 9.30
C LYS A 206 -2.50 -15.74 8.75
N ALA A 207 -2.50 -15.96 7.43
CA ALA A 207 -3.44 -16.90 6.82
C ALA A 207 -3.23 -18.34 7.32
N VAL A 208 -1.98 -18.77 7.54
CA VAL A 208 -1.71 -20.07 8.16
C VAL A 208 -2.15 -20.08 9.63
N MET A 209 -1.89 -19.05 10.41
CA MET A 209 -2.31 -19.01 11.82
C MET A 209 -3.84 -19.08 11.95
N LEU A 210 -4.57 -18.31 11.14
CA LEU A 210 -6.04 -18.35 11.08
C LEU A 210 -6.53 -19.73 10.62
N GLY A 211 -5.88 -20.31 9.61
CA GLY A 211 -6.17 -21.67 9.16
C GLY A 211 -5.94 -22.72 10.25
N ALA A 212 -4.87 -22.62 11.02
CA ALA A 212 -4.57 -23.53 12.11
C ALA A 212 -5.60 -23.42 13.25
N LEU A 213 -6.03 -22.19 13.57
CA LEU A 213 -7.11 -21.94 14.52
C LEU A 213 -8.44 -22.55 14.02
N TYR A 214 -8.77 -22.32 12.75
CA TYR A 214 -9.98 -22.83 12.12
C TYR A 214 -10.00 -24.36 12.02
N PHE A 215 -8.92 -24.99 11.55
CA PHE A 215 -8.80 -26.44 11.38
C PHE A 215 -8.35 -27.18 12.65
N LYS A 216 -8.33 -26.49 13.80
CA LYS A 216 -8.01 -27.04 15.13
C LYS A 216 -6.65 -27.76 15.18
N GLU A 217 -5.62 -27.14 14.64
CA GLU A 217 -4.23 -27.62 14.61
C GLU A 217 -3.35 -26.84 15.59
N PRO A 218 -3.42 -27.09 16.92
CA PRO A 218 -2.79 -26.23 17.94
C PRO A 218 -1.26 -26.15 17.80
N GLY A 219 -0.58 -27.24 17.41
CA GLY A 219 0.87 -27.21 17.20
C GLY A 219 1.30 -26.34 16.03
N VAL A 220 0.47 -26.23 14.99
CA VAL A 220 0.71 -25.29 13.88
C VAL A 220 0.37 -23.88 14.33
N TYR A 221 -0.74 -23.69 15.05
CA TYR A 221 -1.12 -22.39 15.62
C TYR A 221 0.00 -21.79 16.46
N ASP A 222 0.55 -22.53 17.44
CA ASP A 222 1.60 -22.03 18.33
C ASP A 222 2.87 -21.63 17.56
N ALA A 223 3.27 -22.42 16.56
CA ALA A 223 4.45 -22.14 15.74
C ALA A 223 4.27 -20.87 14.89
N TYR A 224 3.11 -20.71 14.25
CA TYR A 224 2.85 -19.56 13.38
C TYR A 224 2.48 -18.29 14.16
N LYS A 225 1.85 -18.43 15.33
CA LYS A 225 1.71 -17.34 16.31
C LYS A 225 3.07 -16.77 16.69
N PHE A 226 4.02 -17.63 17.05
CA PHE A 226 5.37 -17.19 17.42
C PHE A 226 6.03 -16.40 16.29
N HIS A 227 5.99 -16.91 15.06
CA HIS A 227 6.54 -16.20 13.90
C HIS A 227 5.80 -14.89 13.57
N LEU A 228 4.48 -14.86 13.73
CA LEU A 228 3.71 -13.64 13.53
C LEU A 228 4.09 -12.57 14.56
N GLN A 229 4.36 -12.97 15.82
CA GLN A 229 4.86 -12.05 16.85
C GLN A 229 6.26 -11.52 16.50
N GLU A 230 7.18 -12.38 16.05
CA GLU A 230 8.51 -11.96 15.58
C GLU A 230 8.41 -10.93 14.43
N GLU A 231 7.58 -11.20 13.42
CA GLU A 231 7.39 -10.27 12.31
C GLU A 231 6.58 -9.03 12.71
N THR A 232 5.71 -9.09 13.71
CA THR A 232 5.05 -7.89 14.24
C THR A 232 6.07 -6.96 14.91
N GLU A 233 7.01 -7.52 15.68
CA GLU A 233 8.10 -6.76 16.31
C GLU A 233 9.11 -6.21 15.29
N GLU A 234 9.38 -6.95 14.21
CA GLU A 234 10.31 -6.51 13.16
C GLU A 234 9.66 -5.47 12.21
N GLN A 235 8.42 -5.71 11.79
CA GLN A 235 7.78 -4.94 10.72
C GLN A 235 7.03 -3.71 11.22
N ILE A 236 6.63 -3.64 12.49
CA ILE A 236 6.00 -2.46 13.07
C ILE A 236 7.04 -1.68 13.86
N LEU A 237 7.42 -0.52 13.32
CA LEU A 237 8.45 0.31 13.92
C LEU A 237 8.00 0.88 15.28
N PRO A 238 8.93 1.31 16.15
CA PRO A 238 8.59 1.82 17.48
C PRO A 238 7.59 2.99 17.48
N ASP A 239 7.53 3.76 16.40
CA ASP A 239 6.63 4.88 16.20
C ASP A 239 5.24 4.47 15.66
N GLY A 240 5.04 3.20 15.31
CA GLY A 240 3.78 2.61 14.85
C GLY A 240 3.68 2.46 13.33
N VAL A 241 4.59 3.01 12.54
CA VAL A 241 4.53 2.90 11.08
C VAL A 241 5.04 1.52 10.63
N HIS A 242 4.44 0.96 9.58
CA HIS A 242 4.94 -0.29 8.99
C HIS A 242 6.24 0.00 8.23
N TYR A 243 7.23 -0.86 8.39
CA TYR A 243 8.60 -0.60 7.95
C TYR A 243 8.80 -0.43 6.45
N GLU A 244 7.83 -0.81 5.60
CA GLU A 244 7.86 -0.58 4.15
C GLU A 244 7.57 0.87 3.80
N ARG A 245 7.16 1.69 4.78
CA ARG A 245 7.00 3.14 4.66
C ARG A 245 6.05 3.51 3.52
N SER A 246 5.03 2.70 3.30
CA SER A 246 3.89 2.99 2.43
C SER A 246 2.63 2.97 3.28
N LEU A 247 1.82 4.03 3.20
CA LEU A 247 0.62 4.12 4.03
C LEU A 247 -0.48 3.16 3.56
N MET A 248 -0.46 2.77 2.28
CA MET A 248 -1.32 1.69 1.76
C MET A 248 -0.98 0.35 2.42
N TYR A 249 0.29 -0.07 2.40
CA TYR A 249 0.71 -1.32 3.04
C TYR A 249 0.56 -1.29 4.57
N HIS A 250 0.78 -0.12 5.18
CA HIS A 250 0.48 0.08 6.59
C HIS A 250 -0.99 -0.23 6.92
N LYS A 251 -1.94 0.26 6.12
CA LYS A 251 -3.37 0.01 6.30
C LYS A 251 -3.76 -1.45 6.06
N ILE A 252 -3.13 -2.12 5.08
CA ILE A 252 -3.31 -3.58 4.85
C ILE A 252 -2.89 -4.37 6.09
N ILE A 253 -1.69 -4.09 6.63
CA ILE A 253 -1.20 -4.79 7.82
C ILE A 253 -2.01 -4.45 9.07
N LEU A 254 -2.53 -3.22 9.18
CA LEU A 254 -3.46 -2.84 10.24
C LEU A 254 -4.74 -3.66 10.18
N GLU A 255 -5.37 -3.80 9.01
CA GLU A 255 -6.53 -4.67 8.82
C GLU A 255 -6.20 -6.12 9.21
N ASP A 256 -5.05 -6.63 8.78
CA ASP A 256 -4.61 -7.99 9.09
C ASP A 256 -4.50 -8.26 10.60
N LEU A 257 -3.91 -7.32 11.33
CA LEU A 257 -3.82 -7.39 12.77
C LEU A 257 -5.21 -7.28 13.42
N MET A 258 -6.11 -6.45 12.89
CA MET A 258 -7.50 -6.38 13.35
C MET A 258 -8.22 -7.72 13.15
N ARG A 259 -8.13 -8.33 11.96
CA ARG A 259 -8.73 -9.66 11.69
C ARG A 259 -8.16 -10.72 12.62
N THR A 260 -6.85 -10.68 12.84
CA THR A 260 -6.17 -11.59 13.77
C THR A 260 -6.68 -11.41 15.20
N ALA A 261 -6.76 -10.16 15.67
CA ALA A 261 -7.27 -9.86 17.02
C ALA A 261 -8.71 -10.34 17.19
N LYS A 262 -9.60 -10.06 16.23
CA LYS A 262 -11.00 -10.54 16.27
C LYS A 262 -11.09 -12.06 16.30
N ALA A 263 -10.27 -12.76 15.51
CA ALA A 263 -10.25 -14.22 15.48
C ALA A 263 -9.81 -14.84 16.82
N VAL A 264 -8.85 -14.23 17.50
CA VAL A 264 -8.23 -14.79 18.71
C VAL A 264 -8.81 -14.26 20.01
N GLU A 265 -9.74 -13.29 19.97
CA GLU A 265 -10.30 -12.62 21.15
C GLU A 265 -10.70 -13.58 22.28
N SER A 266 -11.43 -14.64 21.94
CA SER A 266 -11.87 -15.65 22.91
C SER A 266 -10.92 -16.85 23.02
N ALA A 267 -10.12 -17.12 22.00
CA ALA A 267 -9.27 -18.31 21.88
C ALA A 267 -7.89 -18.13 22.53
N ASP A 268 -7.33 -16.93 22.48
CA ASP A 268 -5.98 -16.60 22.95
C ASP A 268 -5.91 -15.15 23.44
N ARG A 269 -6.35 -14.96 24.69
CA ARG A 269 -6.46 -13.63 25.32
C ARG A 269 -5.12 -12.92 25.49
N LEU A 270 -4.01 -13.67 25.57
CA LEU A 270 -2.67 -13.07 25.69
C LEU A 270 -2.27 -12.44 24.35
N LEU A 271 -2.38 -13.20 23.26
CA LEU A 271 -2.10 -12.66 21.93
C LEU A 271 -3.06 -11.50 21.60
N TYR A 272 -4.34 -11.64 21.92
CA TYR A 272 -5.31 -10.56 21.74
C TYR A 272 -4.85 -9.25 22.40
N ALA A 273 -4.46 -9.30 23.68
CA ALA A 273 -4.00 -8.12 24.41
C ALA A 273 -2.73 -7.50 23.78
N ASP A 274 -1.77 -8.33 23.35
CA ASP A 274 -0.54 -7.86 22.71
C ASP A 274 -0.84 -7.17 21.36
N LEU A 275 -1.73 -7.75 20.55
CA LEU A 275 -2.16 -7.18 19.27
C LEU A 275 -2.82 -5.82 19.45
N LEU A 276 -3.68 -5.64 20.46
CA LEU A 276 -4.33 -4.34 20.72
C LEU A 276 -3.33 -3.20 21.00
N VAL A 277 -2.17 -3.51 21.61
CA VAL A 277 -1.11 -2.51 21.83
C VAL A 277 -0.51 -2.06 20.50
N VAL A 278 -0.24 -3.00 19.61
CA VAL A 278 0.34 -2.73 18.29
C VAL A 278 -0.66 -1.99 17.39
N ILE A 279 -1.89 -2.49 17.32
CA ILE A 279 -3.00 -1.90 16.54
C ILE A 279 -3.20 -0.44 16.95
N ARG A 280 -3.15 -0.10 18.25
CA ARG A 280 -3.28 1.28 18.70
C ARG A 280 -2.17 2.19 18.17
N LYS A 281 -0.91 1.75 18.23
CA LYS A 281 0.22 2.53 17.69
C LYS A 281 0.10 2.75 16.19
N MET A 282 -0.31 1.72 15.45
CA MET A 282 -0.54 1.82 14.02
C MET A 282 -1.71 2.76 13.72
N THR A 283 -2.79 2.69 14.51
CA THR A 283 -3.94 3.58 14.39
C THR A 283 -3.54 5.05 14.56
N ASP A 284 -2.72 5.35 15.57
CA ASP A 284 -2.18 6.70 15.81
C ASP A 284 -1.33 7.17 14.62
N ALA A 285 -0.53 6.28 14.02
CA ALA A 285 0.29 6.57 12.85
C ALA A 285 -0.57 6.85 11.60
N MET A 286 -1.47 5.94 11.23
CA MET A 286 -2.41 6.12 10.12
C MET A 286 -3.15 7.45 10.23
N TYR A 287 -3.80 7.70 11.37
CA TYR A 287 -4.58 8.91 11.57
C TYR A 287 -3.73 10.17 11.50
N SER A 288 -2.57 10.16 12.17
CA SER A 288 -1.68 11.33 12.17
C SER A 288 -1.14 11.65 10.78
N LEU A 289 -0.91 10.66 9.92
CA LEU A 289 -0.32 10.88 8.60
C LEU A 289 -1.37 11.17 7.52
N GLU A 290 -2.56 10.57 7.59
CA GLU A 290 -3.62 10.67 6.56
C GLU A 290 -4.67 11.75 6.87
N GLU A 291 -4.99 12.01 8.14
CA GLU A 291 -6.07 12.95 8.50
C GLU A 291 -5.77 14.38 8.00
N GLY A 292 -6.73 14.91 7.24
CA GLY A 292 -6.64 16.22 6.59
C GLY A 292 -5.89 16.24 5.26
N MET A 293 -5.41 15.10 4.77
CA MET A 293 -4.83 14.97 3.42
C MET A 293 -5.89 14.82 2.33
N GLY A 294 -7.05 14.22 2.66
CA GLY A 294 -8.13 13.97 1.69
C GLY A 294 -7.96 12.71 0.85
N HIS A 295 -6.80 12.05 0.93
CA HIS A 295 -6.47 10.80 0.26
C HIS A 295 -5.36 10.06 1.03
N THR A 296 -5.08 8.80 0.66
CA THR A 296 -3.87 8.10 1.12
C THR A 296 -2.65 8.81 0.55
N PRO A 297 -1.71 9.30 1.38
CA PRO A 297 -0.50 9.92 0.89
C PRO A 297 0.31 8.98 0.00
N LEU A 298 0.77 9.48 -1.14
CA LEU A 298 1.29 8.67 -2.24
C LEU A 298 2.82 8.54 -2.21
N PHE A 299 3.37 8.29 -1.02
CA PHE A 299 4.78 7.97 -0.82
C PHE A 299 5.03 6.49 -1.06
N ASN A 300 6.18 6.15 -1.67
CA ASN A 300 6.50 4.80 -2.11
C ASN A 300 5.37 4.18 -2.95
N ASP A 301 5.27 2.85 -2.99
CA ASP A 301 4.10 2.20 -3.61
C ASP A 301 2.84 2.39 -2.75
N ALA A 302 1.97 3.32 -3.16
CA ALA A 302 0.68 3.59 -2.54
C ALA A 302 -0.40 3.96 -3.57
N GLY A 303 -1.66 3.81 -3.16
CA GLY A 303 -2.86 4.20 -3.90
C GLY A 303 -4.12 3.93 -3.07
N ASP A 304 -5.23 4.58 -3.43
CA ASP A 304 -6.47 4.55 -2.62
C ASP A 304 -7.34 3.29 -2.82
N ASN A 305 -7.16 2.55 -3.90
CA ASN A 305 -8.08 1.48 -4.32
C ASN A 305 -7.65 0.05 -3.94
N VAL A 306 -6.71 -0.09 -3.01
CA VAL A 306 -6.18 -1.39 -2.56
C VAL A 306 -6.49 -1.64 -1.09
N ALA A 307 -6.06 -0.72 -0.21
CA ALA A 307 -6.33 -0.83 1.22
C ALA A 307 -7.72 -0.29 1.58
N ARG A 308 -8.25 -0.68 2.74
CA ARG A 308 -9.47 -0.06 3.30
C ARG A 308 -9.22 1.43 3.58
N SER A 309 -10.26 2.25 3.40
CA SER A 309 -10.18 3.69 3.71
C SER A 309 -9.92 3.90 5.21
N MET A 310 -9.20 4.97 5.57
CA MET A 310 -8.99 5.31 6.99
C MET A 310 -10.31 5.45 7.74
N VAL A 311 -11.35 6.01 7.10
CA VAL A 311 -12.68 6.19 7.69
C VAL A 311 -13.29 4.84 8.10
N SER A 312 -13.29 3.86 7.19
CA SER A 312 -13.82 2.51 7.47
C SER A 312 -13.00 1.77 8.54
N LEU A 313 -11.66 1.88 8.50
CA LEU A 313 -10.77 1.31 9.51
C LEU A 313 -11.03 1.91 10.90
N LEU A 314 -11.13 3.23 11.01
CA LEU A 314 -11.42 3.92 12.29
C LEU A 314 -12.80 3.56 12.85
N ALA A 315 -13.80 3.41 11.97
CA ALA A 315 -15.14 2.99 12.39
C ALA A 315 -15.11 1.57 12.97
N ALA A 316 -14.43 0.63 12.30
CA ALA A 316 -14.28 -0.74 12.78
C ALA A 316 -13.41 -0.82 14.04
N LEU A 317 -12.31 -0.06 14.12
CA LEU A 317 -11.45 0.02 15.30
C LEU A 317 -12.20 0.45 16.55
N ARG A 318 -13.11 1.42 16.41
CA ARG A 318 -13.97 1.89 17.49
C ARG A 318 -14.97 0.83 17.92
N ASP A 319 -15.70 0.25 16.97
CA ASP A 319 -16.83 -0.64 17.26
C ASP A 319 -16.35 -2.02 17.74
N GLU A 320 -15.26 -2.55 17.19
CA GLU A 320 -14.74 -3.89 17.49
C GLU A 320 -13.75 -3.90 18.67
N PHE A 321 -12.94 -2.84 18.83
CA PHE A 321 -11.82 -2.84 19.77
C PHE A 321 -11.81 -1.67 20.76
N SER A 322 -12.77 -0.74 20.67
CA SER A 322 -12.79 0.50 21.47
C SER A 322 -11.49 1.31 21.33
N ILE A 323 -10.88 1.29 20.14
CA ILE A 323 -9.68 2.06 19.82
C ILE A 323 -10.08 3.35 19.12
N THR A 324 -9.53 4.46 19.62
CA THR A 324 -9.60 5.78 18.99
C THR A 324 -8.18 6.32 18.81
N PRO A 325 -7.90 7.06 17.73
CA PRO A 325 -6.55 7.52 17.43
C PRO A 325 -6.09 8.66 18.34
N GLY A 326 -4.79 8.70 18.63
CA GLY A 326 -4.04 9.86 19.08
C GLY A 326 -3.37 10.59 17.92
N CYS A 327 -2.98 11.85 18.16
CA CYS A 327 -2.30 12.70 17.19
C CYS A 327 -0.80 12.81 17.51
N ARG A 328 0.04 12.70 16.48
CA ARG A 328 1.49 12.92 16.55
C ARG A 328 1.98 13.68 15.32
N ASN A 329 3.09 14.38 15.44
CA ASN A 329 3.75 15.10 14.34
C ASN A 329 5.09 14.48 13.92
N ALA A 330 5.67 13.61 14.74
CA ALA A 330 6.98 13.00 14.51
C ALA A 330 6.95 11.47 14.63
N PHE A 331 7.47 10.83 13.58
CA PHE A 331 7.65 9.39 13.45
C PHE A 331 9.12 9.12 13.09
N ASP A 332 10.01 9.33 14.06
CA ASP A 332 11.47 9.34 13.83
C ASP A 332 12.03 8.00 13.31
N ALA A 333 11.41 6.86 13.63
CA ALA A 333 11.90 5.56 13.20
C ALA A 333 11.58 5.28 11.72
N SER A 334 10.41 5.74 11.26
CA SER A 334 9.99 5.66 9.86
C SER A 334 10.49 6.84 9.02
N GLY A 335 10.77 7.97 9.65
CA GLY A 335 11.19 9.21 8.99
C GLY A 335 10.02 10.05 8.47
N TYR A 336 8.78 9.81 8.91
CA TYR A 336 7.65 10.66 8.55
C TYR A 336 7.41 11.78 9.55
N TYR A 337 7.17 12.98 9.02
CA TYR A 337 6.85 14.15 9.82
C TYR A 337 5.66 14.88 9.22
N CYS A 338 4.74 15.35 10.05
CA CYS A 338 3.58 16.08 9.57
C CYS A 338 3.27 17.31 10.42
N ILE A 339 2.71 18.34 9.78
CA ILE A 339 2.21 19.54 10.45
C ILE A 339 0.74 19.71 10.07
N ARG A 340 -0.08 20.01 11.07
CA ARG A 340 -1.44 20.51 10.86
C ARG A 340 -1.55 21.89 11.50
N LYS A 341 -1.80 22.92 10.68
CA LYS A 341 -1.88 24.30 11.16
C LYS A 341 -2.93 25.07 10.37
N ARG A 342 -3.95 25.56 11.08
CA ARG A 342 -5.17 26.15 10.47
C ARG A 342 -5.76 25.16 9.46
N ASP A 343 -5.88 25.58 8.20
CA ASP A 343 -6.44 24.81 7.11
C ASP A 343 -5.39 23.95 6.38
N LEU A 344 -4.10 24.04 6.74
CA LEU A 344 -3.02 23.35 6.05
C LEU A 344 -2.64 22.05 6.75
N LYS A 345 -2.46 21.01 5.95
CA LYS A 345 -1.88 19.73 6.34
C LYS A 345 -0.69 19.44 5.44
N LEU A 346 0.50 19.33 6.03
CA LEU A 346 1.75 19.00 5.37
C LEU A 346 2.25 17.65 5.88
N LEU A 347 2.68 16.77 4.99
CA LEU A 347 3.39 15.54 5.29
C LEU A 347 4.69 15.51 4.47
N MET A 348 5.81 15.19 5.10
CA MET A 348 7.12 15.12 4.46
C MET A 348 7.81 13.79 4.78
N ASP A 349 8.40 13.17 3.75
CA ASP A 349 9.25 11.99 3.89
C ASP A 349 10.70 12.39 4.15
N VAL A 350 11.21 11.97 5.30
CA VAL A 350 12.61 12.13 5.75
C VAL A 350 13.13 10.77 6.20
N GLY A 351 12.67 9.71 5.56
CA GLY A 351 13.05 8.33 5.83
C GLY A 351 14.17 7.82 4.92
N GLU A 352 14.84 6.77 5.39
CA GLU A 352 15.43 5.76 4.51
C GLU A 352 14.37 5.17 3.57
N ILE A 353 14.79 4.75 2.38
CA ILE A 353 13.89 4.34 1.30
C ILE A 353 12.91 3.20 1.68
N ALA A 354 13.40 2.20 2.41
CA ALA A 354 12.71 0.95 2.76
C ALA A 354 13.68 0.04 3.54
N PRO A 355 13.23 -1.09 4.13
CA PRO A 355 14.12 -2.04 4.78
C PRO A 355 15.18 -2.55 3.83
N ASP A 356 16.42 -2.64 4.30
CA ASP A 356 17.58 -2.82 3.40
C ASP A 356 17.52 -4.11 2.57
N TYR A 357 16.93 -5.16 3.13
CA TYR A 357 16.80 -6.47 2.50
C TYR A 357 15.55 -6.59 1.61
N MET A 358 14.68 -5.57 1.56
CA MET A 358 13.42 -5.55 0.80
C MET A 358 13.02 -4.12 0.37
N PRO A 359 13.78 -3.44 -0.52
CA PRO A 359 13.43 -2.09 -0.98
C PRO A 359 12.47 -2.10 -2.19
N GLY A 360 11.69 -3.17 -2.37
CA GLY A 360 10.95 -3.42 -3.61
C GLY A 360 9.96 -2.30 -3.96
N HIS A 361 9.32 -1.77 -2.93
CA HIS A 361 8.30 -0.73 -2.97
C HIS A 361 8.86 0.69 -2.80
N GLY A 362 10.16 0.81 -2.57
CA GLY A 362 10.85 2.07 -2.32
C GLY A 362 10.97 2.97 -3.56
N HIS A 363 10.73 4.27 -3.43
CA HIS A 363 10.85 5.26 -4.49
C HIS A 363 12.07 6.17 -4.29
N CYS A 364 12.26 7.15 -5.18
CA CYS A 364 13.27 8.19 -5.01
C CYS A 364 12.62 9.49 -4.51
N ASP A 365 11.81 9.36 -3.46
CA ASP A 365 10.94 10.37 -2.87
C ASP A 365 11.51 11.02 -1.59
N GLY A 366 12.81 10.82 -1.32
CA GLY A 366 13.46 11.40 -0.15
C GLY A 366 13.33 12.93 -0.13
N LEU A 367 12.92 13.48 1.01
CA LEU A 367 12.60 14.91 1.21
C LEU A 367 11.41 15.42 0.37
N SER A 368 10.66 14.53 -0.28
CA SER A 368 9.38 14.88 -0.90
C SER A 368 8.35 15.24 0.17
N PHE A 369 7.32 15.96 -0.25
CA PHE A 369 6.19 16.31 0.61
C PHE A 369 4.88 16.28 -0.18
N GLU A 370 3.79 16.15 0.57
CA GLU A 370 2.44 16.42 0.09
C GLU A 370 1.79 17.48 0.98
N LEU A 371 0.95 18.31 0.37
CA LEU A 371 0.34 19.45 1.03
C LEU A 371 -1.13 19.57 0.63
N SER A 372 -1.99 19.62 1.64
CA SER A 372 -3.43 19.77 1.50
C SER A 372 -3.92 21.05 2.18
N CYS A 373 -4.97 21.63 1.62
CA CYS A 373 -5.65 22.82 2.16
C CYS A 373 -7.13 22.52 2.34
N LYS A 374 -7.66 22.74 3.54
CA LYS A 374 -9.06 22.46 3.92
C LYS A 374 -9.50 21.02 3.63
N GLY A 375 -8.57 20.06 3.73
CA GLY A 375 -8.83 18.65 3.46
C GLY A 375 -8.78 18.26 1.97
N HIS A 376 -8.39 19.17 1.09
CA HIS A 376 -8.21 18.89 -0.34
C HIS A 376 -6.72 18.87 -0.71
N PRO A 377 -6.21 17.82 -1.38
CA PRO A 377 -4.83 17.75 -1.85
C PRO A 377 -4.52 18.92 -2.78
N VAL A 378 -3.36 19.58 -2.64
CA VAL A 378 -2.91 20.64 -3.56
C VAL A 378 -1.64 20.22 -4.26
N PHE A 379 -0.62 19.81 -3.50
CA PHE A 379 0.59 19.19 -4.05
C PHE A 379 0.64 17.72 -3.64
N VAL A 380 0.76 16.84 -4.63
CA VAL A 380 0.68 15.37 -4.49
C VAL A 380 1.97 14.73 -5.01
N ASN A 381 2.28 13.49 -4.65
CA ASN A 381 3.26 12.70 -5.41
C ASN A 381 2.59 12.06 -6.64
N ALA A 382 3.37 11.61 -7.63
CA ALA A 382 2.83 11.00 -8.84
C ALA A 382 2.10 9.66 -8.61
N GLY A 383 2.34 8.97 -7.48
CA GLY A 383 1.75 7.67 -7.18
C GLY A 383 2.44 6.49 -7.87
N THR A 384 1.73 5.36 -8.05
CA THR A 384 2.35 4.07 -8.41
C THR A 384 2.04 3.59 -9.84
N GLY A 385 0.82 3.87 -10.32
CA GLY A 385 0.31 3.38 -11.60
C GLY A 385 0.13 1.86 -11.61
N GLN A 386 1.13 1.13 -12.09
CA GLN A 386 1.15 -0.33 -12.15
C GLN A 386 2.58 -0.85 -11.92
N TYR A 387 2.73 -2.06 -11.40
CA TYR A 387 4.06 -2.66 -11.18
C TYR A 387 4.77 -3.02 -12.48
N GLN A 388 4.01 -3.48 -13.47
CA GLN A 388 4.50 -3.78 -14.82
C GLN A 388 4.01 -2.71 -15.78
N GLY A 389 4.92 -1.97 -16.41
CA GLY A 389 4.54 -0.96 -17.38
C GLY A 389 5.67 0.03 -17.70
N PRO A 390 5.54 0.78 -18.79
CA PRO A 390 6.56 1.74 -19.22
C PRO A 390 6.77 2.87 -18.19
N LEU A 391 5.69 3.31 -17.54
CA LEU A 391 5.70 4.40 -16.56
C LEU A 391 6.27 4.01 -15.18
N ARG A 392 6.48 2.71 -14.90
CA ARG A 392 7.00 2.25 -13.60
C ARG A 392 8.34 2.88 -13.24
N ARG A 393 9.18 3.13 -14.25
CA ARG A 393 10.46 3.81 -14.03
C ARG A 393 10.27 5.26 -13.60
N TYR A 394 9.33 5.96 -14.23
CA TYR A 394 9.00 7.35 -13.92
C TYR A 394 8.45 7.47 -12.51
N PHE A 395 7.43 6.69 -12.16
CA PHE A 395 6.81 6.74 -10.83
C PHE A 395 7.79 6.52 -9.68
N ARG A 396 8.92 5.83 -9.91
CA ARG A 396 9.98 5.61 -8.90
C ARG A 396 11.15 6.61 -8.98
N SER A 397 11.10 7.58 -9.88
CA SER A 397 12.18 8.54 -10.14
C SER A 397 12.04 9.77 -9.26
N THR A 398 13.15 10.46 -8.99
CA THR A 398 13.14 11.69 -8.19
C THR A 398 12.27 12.80 -8.81
N ALA A 399 12.14 12.81 -10.13
CA ALA A 399 11.33 13.80 -10.84
C ALA A 399 9.81 13.63 -10.65
N ALA A 400 9.35 12.44 -10.22
CA ALA A 400 7.93 12.14 -9.99
C ALA A 400 7.41 12.58 -8.60
N HIS A 401 8.27 13.26 -7.83
CA HIS A 401 8.01 13.64 -6.46
C HIS A 401 8.29 15.13 -6.24
N ASN A 402 7.71 15.69 -5.18
CA ASN A 402 7.89 17.10 -4.83
C ASN A 402 9.22 17.33 -4.12
N THR A 403 10.34 16.99 -4.77
CA THR A 403 11.72 17.09 -4.25
C THR A 403 12.66 17.66 -5.33
N VAL A 404 13.97 17.62 -5.11
CA VAL A 404 14.99 18.20 -5.99
C VAL A 404 15.80 17.12 -6.71
N VAL A 405 15.88 17.23 -8.04
CA VAL A 405 16.86 16.51 -8.87
C VAL A 405 18.15 17.33 -8.95
N ILE A 406 19.30 16.70 -8.68
CA ILE A 406 20.62 17.35 -8.69
C ILE A 406 21.44 16.80 -9.85
N ASP A 407 21.89 17.66 -10.76
CA ASP A 407 22.69 17.32 -11.95
C ASP A 407 22.06 16.19 -12.80
N GLY A 408 20.73 16.14 -12.86
CA GLY A 408 19.96 15.10 -13.58
C GLY A 408 20.11 13.69 -13.00
N GLN A 409 20.47 13.55 -11.73
CA GLN A 409 20.73 12.25 -11.08
C GLN A 409 19.60 11.85 -10.12
N GLU A 410 19.28 10.56 -10.11
CA GLU A 410 18.36 9.95 -9.15
C GLU A 410 18.97 9.91 -7.74
N GLN A 411 18.12 10.06 -6.72
CA GLN A 411 18.51 9.88 -5.33
C GLN A 411 18.96 8.44 -5.03
N SER A 412 18.29 7.44 -5.62
CA SER A 412 18.59 6.01 -5.50
C SER A 412 18.61 5.32 -6.86
N GLU A 413 19.30 4.18 -6.97
CA GLU A 413 19.39 3.40 -8.21
C GLU A 413 18.27 2.33 -8.29
N CYS A 414 17.04 2.78 -8.55
CA CYS A 414 15.89 1.92 -8.81
C CYS A 414 16.01 1.20 -10.18
N TRP A 415 15.63 -0.08 -10.26
CA TRP A 415 15.67 -0.84 -11.51
C TRP A 415 14.79 -2.09 -11.51
N GLY A 416 14.32 -2.45 -12.70
CA GLY A 416 13.27 -3.46 -12.80
C GLY A 416 12.02 -3.03 -12.03
N GLU A 417 11.13 -3.97 -11.78
CA GLU A 417 9.83 -3.67 -11.15
C GLU A 417 9.98 -3.37 -9.65
N HIS A 418 10.83 -4.15 -8.97
CA HIS A 418 10.94 -4.18 -7.50
C HIS A 418 12.40 -4.28 -6.99
N ARG A 419 13.37 -3.59 -7.60
CA ARG A 419 14.77 -3.65 -7.13
C ARG A 419 15.39 -2.28 -7.00
N VAL A 420 16.24 -2.15 -5.98
CA VAL A 420 17.07 -0.98 -5.74
C VAL A 420 18.50 -1.44 -5.51
N ALA A 421 19.46 -0.78 -6.14
CA ALA A 421 20.88 -1.05 -5.99
C ALA A 421 21.49 -0.11 -4.95
N ARG A 422 22.23 0.92 -5.37
CA ARG A 422 22.72 1.97 -4.47
C ARG A 422 21.55 2.84 -4.02
N ARG A 423 21.58 3.31 -2.78
CA ARG A 423 20.47 4.01 -2.12
C ARG A 423 20.95 5.33 -1.54
N ILE A 424 20.00 6.16 -1.13
CA ILE A 424 20.25 7.25 -0.20
C ILE A 424 20.88 6.74 1.10
N SER A 425 21.56 7.62 1.81
CA SER A 425 22.14 7.36 3.13
C SER A 425 22.25 8.64 3.94
N GLU A 426 22.68 8.52 5.20
CA GLU A 426 22.84 9.66 6.12
C GLU A 426 21.54 10.47 6.29
N VAL A 427 20.41 9.76 6.26
CA VAL A 427 19.10 10.38 6.41
C VAL A 427 18.88 10.80 7.86
N SER A 428 18.41 12.02 8.07
CA SER A 428 17.98 12.47 9.39
C SER A 428 16.96 13.58 9.29
N GLY A 429 15.95 13.52 10.14
CA GLY A 429 14.88 14.51 10.20
C GLY A 429 14.62 15.05 11.60
N SER A 430 13.86 16.13 11.66
CA SER A 430 13.25 16.66 12.88
C SER A 430 12.10 17.59 12.50
N CYS A 431 11.21 17.86 13.45
CA CYS A 431 10.14 18.82 13.25
C CYS A 431 9.87 19.64 14.52
N SER A 432 9.08 20.69 14.34
CA SER A 432 8.34 21.39 15.39
C SER A 432 6.86 21.46 14.98
N ASP A 433 6.07 22.26 15.70
CA ASP A 433 4.67 22.53 15.33
C ASP A 433 4.54 23.41 14.07
N THR A 434 5.63 24.00 13.57
CA THR A 434 5.60 24.93 12.44
C THR A 434 6.60 24.62 11.35
N TRP A 435 7.60 23.76 11.56
CA TRP A 435 8.56 23.40 10.53
C TRP A 435 8.93 21.92 10.53
N ILE A 436 9.30 21.40 9.37
CA ILE A 436 9.91 20.08 9.18
C ILE A 436 11.25 20.29 8.50
N ARG A 437 12.30 19.61 8.97
CA ARG A 437 13.64 19.62 8.37
C ARG A 437 14.12 18.22 8.12
N GLY A 438 14.81 18.04 7.01
CA GLY A 438 15.41 16.77 6.64
C GLY A 438 16.69 16.95 5.84
N LYS A 439 17.54 15.93 5.87
CA LYS A 439 18.70 15.83 5.00
C LYS A 439 18.93 14.39 4.58
N LEU A 440 19.60 14.21 3.45
CA LEU A 440 20.08 12.93 2.94
C LEU A 440 21.33 13.12 2.08
N THR A 441 21.99 12.01 1.81
CA THR A 441 23.05 11.89 0.80
C THR A 441 22.55 10.96 -0.30
N THR A 442 22.59 11.39 -1.56
CA THR A 442 22.17 10.56 -2.70
C THR A 442 23.11 9.39 -2.93
N CYS A 443 22.68 8.41 -3.72
CA CYS A 443 23.48 7.25 -4.11
C CYS A 443 24.78 7.59 -4.89
N GLN A 444 24.95 8.87 -5.26
CA GLN A 444 26.13 9.42 -5.91
C GLN A 444 26.96 10.34 -5.00
N GLY A 445 26.60 10.46 -3.72
CA GLY A 445 27.32 11.27 -2.74
C GLY A 445 26.99 12.76 -2.77
N ARG A 446 25.85 13.16 -3.35
CA ARG A 446 25.38 14.56 -3.29
C ARG A 446 24.59 14.78 -2.01
N HIS A 447 24.88 15.85 -1.29
CA HIS A 447 24.12 16.22 -0.10
C HIS A 447 22.92 17.09 -0.48
N GLN A 448 21.76 16.76 0.09
CA GLN A 448 20.52 17.52 -0.04
C GLN A 448 19.97 17.76 1.36
N SER A 449 19.56 18.99 1.66
CA SER A 449 18.79 19.31 2.87
C SER A 449 17.58 20.16 2.50
N ARG A 450 16.50 19.98 3.25
CA ARG A 450 15.25 20.73 3.07
C ARG A 450 14.68 21.17 4.41
N CYS A 451 14.09 22.37 4.44
CA CYS A 451 13.24 22.86 5.52
C CYS A 451 11.93 23.37 4.94
N ILE A 452 10.78 22.87 5.41
CA ILE A 452 9.47 23.42 5.09
C ILE A 452 8.88 24.04 6.36
N GLU A 453 8.51 25.32 6.31
CA GLU A 453 7.95 26.07 7.44
C GLU A 453 6.59 26.68 7.10
N ILE A 454 5.60 26.53 8.01
CA ILE A 454 4.26 27.10 7.89
C ILE A 454 4.12 28.33 8.82
N LYS A 455 4.12 29.51 8.21
CA LYS A 455 3.87 30.82 8.84
C LYS A 455 2.49 31.31 8.43
N GLU A 456 1.49 31.07 9.28
CA GLU A 456 0.11 31.48 8.99
C GLU A 456 -0.46 30.81 7.73
N ASN A 457 -0.60 31.56 6.63
CA ASN A 457 -1.01 31.08 5.31
C ASN A 457 0.16 30.98 4.32
N LEU A 458 1.39 31.20 4.77
CA LEU A 458 2.61 31.09 3.98
C LEU A 458 3.33 29.78 4.30
N VAL A 459 3.60 28.99 3.29
CA VAL A 459 4.52 27.85 3.33
C VAL A 459 5.82 28.27 2.67
N GLU A 460 6.93 28.17 3.39
CA GLU A 460 8.27 28.44 2.86
C GLU A 460 9.04 27.13 2.76
N ILE A 461 9.54 26.83 1.56
CA ILE A 461 10.34 25.63 1.25
C ILE A 461 11.76 26.12 0.99
N TRP A 462 12.70 25.65 1.80
CA TRP A 462 14.12 25.99 1.69
C TRP A 462 14.91 24.74 1.34
N ASP A 463 15.63 24.77 0.22
CA ASP A 463 16.48 23.68 -0.24
C ASP A 463 17.95 24.09 -0.23
N LEU A 464 18.81 23.21 0.29
CA LEU A 464 20.26 23.36 0.29
C LEU A 464 20.88 22.21 -0.50
N VAL A 465 21.40 22.54 -1.68
CA VAL A 465 22.01 21.61 -2.65
C VAL A 465 23.22 22.26 -3.33
N GLN A 466 24.05 21.47 -4.01
CA GLN A 466 25.17 21.95 -4.81
C GLN A 466 25.13 21.36 -6.23
N GLY A 467 25.20 22.22 -7.24
CA GLY A 467 25.09 21.86 -8.66
C GLY A 467 23.86 22.48 -9.33
N HIS A 468 23.48 21.93 -10.47
CA HIS A 468 22.24 22.29 -11.15
C HIS A 468 21.07 21.57 -10.46
N ALA A 469 20.07 22.33 -10.03
CA ALA A 469 18.94 21.83 -9.27
C ALA A 469 17.63 22.07 -10.01
N GLN A 470 16.76 21.06 -9.99
CA GLN A 470 15.40 21.11 -10.55
C GLN A 470 14.43 20.63 -9.46
N ALA A 471 13.60 21.52 -8.94
CA ALA A 471 12.52 21.18 -8.01
C ALA A 471 11.22 21.03 -8.77
N TYR A 472 10.42 20.03 -8.39
CA TYR A 472 9.10 19.79 -8.97
C TYR A 472 8.00 20.03 -7.94
N LEU A 473 6.88 20.58 -8.40
CA LEU A 473 5.62 20.65 -7.65
C LEU A 473 4.53 20.08 -8.55
N HIS A 474 4.04 18.89 -8.20
CA HIS A 474 2.98 18.20 -8.91
C HIS A 474 1.64 18.63 -8.36
N LEU A 475 0.76 19.09 -9.23
CA LEU A 475 -0.50 19.70 -8.85
C LEU A 475 -1.63 18.68 -8.87
N ALA A 476 -2.48 18.67 -7.84
CA ALA A 476 -3.68 17.84 -7.85
C ALA A 476 -4.60 18.16 -9.07
N PRO A 477 -5.31 17.17 -9.64
CA PRO A 477 -6.04 17.26 -10.91
C PRO A 477 -7.22 18.26 -10.92
N GLU A 478 -7.58 18.81 -9.76
CA GLU A 478 -8.60 19.84 -9.60
C GLU A 478 -8.08 21.25 -9.92
N TYR A 479 -6.76 21.43 -10.02
CA TYR A 479 -6.14 22.73 -10.17
C TYR A 479 -5.30 22.87 -11.43
N VAL A 480 -5.01 24.11 -11.80
CA VAL A 480 -4.11 24.47 -12.91
C VAL A 480 -3.14 25.57 -12.50
N TYR A 481 -1.95 25.57 -13.08
CA TYR A 481 -1.00 26.67 -12.97
C TYR A 481 -1.30 27.79 -13.98
N ARG A 482 -1.20 29.03 -13.52
CA ARG A 482 -1.19 30.23 -14.37
C ARG A 482 0.02 31.09 -14.08
N VAL A 483 0.90 31.23 -15.07
CA VAL A 483 2.09 32.08 -14.94
C VAL A 483 1.70 33.54 -15.14
N GLN A 484 2.03 34.39 -14.16
CA GLN A 484 1.84 35.84 -14.19
C GLN A 484 3.16 36.54 -13.85
N GLY A 485 3.95 36.82 -14.89
CA GLY A 485 5.31 37.35 -14.72
C GLY A 485 6.20 36.34 -14.01
N ARG A 486 6.61 36.63 -12.77
CA ARG A 486 7.42 35.72 -11.92
C ARG A 486 6.62 34.95 -10.87
N LYS A 487 5.31 35.20 -10.80
CA LYS A 487 4.41 34.51 -9.88
C LYS A 487 3.70 33.40 -10.64
N VAL A 488 3.46 32.29 -9.97
CA VAL A 488 2.64 31.21 -10.51
C VAL A 488 1.41 31.08 -9.62
N LEU A 489 0.24 31.34 -10.18
CA LEU A 489 -1.02 31.15 -9.46
C LEU A 489 -1.46 29.69 -9.61
N VAL A 490 -1.96 29.12 -8.52
CA VAL A 490 -2.71 27.87 -8.52
C VAL A 490 -4.19 28.22 -8.47
N GLN A 491 -4.95 27.81 -9.48
CA GLN A 491 -6.37 28.08 -9.59
C GLN A 491 -7.18 26.79 -9.66
N ASP A 492 -8.36 26.78 -9.05
CA ASP A 492 -9.33 25.71 -9.25
C ASP A 492 -10.03 25.80 -10.61
N ARG A 493 -10.95 24.86 -10.87
CA ARG A 493 -11.73 24.79 -12.10
C ARG A 493 -12.64 25.99 -12.33
N ASP A 494 -13.01 26.71 -11.27
CA ASP A 494 -13.83 27.93 -11.33
C ASP A 494 -12.97 29.20 -11.51
N GLY A 495 -11.64 29.06 -11.54
CA GLY A 495 -10.69 30.15 -11.71
C GLY A 495 -10.38 30.91 -10.42
N GLN A 496 -10.82 30.40 -9.26
CA GLN A 496 -10.48 30.98 -7.98
C GLN A 496 -9.03 30.62 -7.61
N THR A 497 -8.24 31.62 -7.23
CA THR A 497 -6.87 31.40 -6.77
C THR A 497 -6.87 30.74 -5.39
N VAL A 498 -6.22 29.58 -5.30
CA VAL A 498 -6.04 28.81 -4.06
C VAL A 498 -4.75 29.20 -3.36
N CYS A 499 -3.67 29.35 -4.12
CA CYS A 499 -2.41 29.87 -3.63
C CYS A 499 -1.58 30.54 -4.73
N GLU A 500 -0.60 31.33 -4.31
CA GLU A 500 0.41 31.97 -5.16
C GLU A 500 1.79 31.40 -4.81
N ILE A 501 2.52 30.95 -5.83
CA ILE A 501 3.90 30.48 -5.73
C ILE A 501 4.84 31.59 -6.21
N GLN A 502 5.86 31.88 -5.41
CA GLN A 502 6.93 32.82 -5.73
C GLN A 502 8.28 32.15 -5.51
N SER A 503 9.14 32.19 -6.53
CA SER A 503 10.51 31.69 -6.49
C SER A 503 11.53 32.84 -6.51
N MET A 504 12.82 32.51 -6.40
CA MET A 504 13.91 33.48 -6.40
C MET A 504 14.07 34.18 -7.77
N PRO A 505 14.59 35.43 -7.84
CA PRO A 505 14.68 36.22 -9.08
C PRO A 505 15.50 35.65 -10.23
N LYS A 506 16.35 34.63 -10.02
CA LYS A 506 17.19 34.04 -11.07
C LYS A 506 16.67 32.69 -11.58
N ASP A 507 15.61 32.18 -10.98
CA ASP A 507 15.10 30.85 -11.32
C ASP A 507 14.45 30.84 -12.70
N GLN A 508 14.55 29.67 -13.34
CA GLN A 508 13.80 29.32 -14.53
C GLN A 508 12.54 28.57 -14.12
N LEU A 509 11.40 28.95 -14.70
CA LEU A 509 10.10 28.36 -14.41
C LEU A 509 9.55 27.71 -15.67
N LEU A 510 9.13 26.46 -15.55
CA LEU A 510 8.48 25.71 -16.63
C LEU A 510 7.26 24.99 -16.07
N VAL A 511 6.09 25.21 -16.69
CA VAL A 511 4.88 24.43 -16.39
C VAL A 511 4.75 23.35 -17.44
N HIS A 512 4.89 22.09 -17.01
CA HIS A 512 4.62 20.92 -17.82
C HIS A 512 3.12 20.66 -17.83
N THR A 513 2.57 20.42 -19.02
CA THR A 513 1.13 20.12 -19.23
C THR A 513 0.89 18.85 -20.02
N GLU A 514 1.96 18.17 -20.44
CA GLU A 514 1.93 16.93 -21.20
C GLU A 514 3.22 16.13 -20.96
N GLY A 515 3.18 14.84 -21.30
CA GLY A 515 4.34 13.95 -21.27
C GLY A 515 4.47 13.15 -19.98
N GLU A 516 5.55 12.35 -19.89
CA GLU A 516 5.75 11.39 -18.78
C GLU A 516 5.74 12.08 -17.41
N ILE A 517 6.33 13.28 -17.29
CA ILE A 517 6.35 14.11 -16.07
C ILE A 517 4.94 14.53 -15.58
N CYS A 518 3.95 14.53 -16.47
CA CYS A 518 2.57 14.87 -16.12
C CYS A 518 1.73 13.65 -15.71
N SER A 519 2.32 12.44 -15.70
CA SER A 519 1.59 11.23 -15.32
C SER A 519 1.33 11.20 -13.81
N TYR A 520 0.08 11.02 -13.42
CA TYR A 520 -0.36 10.88 -12.04
C TYR A 520 -1.26 9.66 -11.89
N ALA A 521 -1.06 8.91 -10.82
CA ALA A 521 -1.75 7.66 -10.54
C ALA A 521 -2.17 7.61 -9.06
N PRO A 522 -3.31 8.22 -8.71
CA PRO A 522 -3.86 8.14 -7.35
C PRO A 522 -4.23 6.71 -6.95
N GLU A 523 -4.41 5.85 -7.94
CA GLU A 523 -4.92 4.50 -7.79
C GLU A 523 -4.21 3.54 -8.75
N PHE A 524 -4.15 2.27 -8.37
CA PHE A 524 -3.60 1.24 -9.23
C PHE A 524 -4.50 1.02 -10.44
N GLY A 525 -3.90 1.00 -11.62
CA GLY A 525 -4.62 0.82 -12.89
C GLY A 525 -5.21 2.09 -13.49
N LYS A 526 -5.13 3.24 -12.80
CA LYS A 526 -5.60 4.54 -13.30
C LYS A 526 -4.43 5.51 -13.44
N VAL A 527 -4.28 6.07 -14.62
CA VAL A 527 -3.31 7.13 -14.90
C VAL A 527 -4.06 8.30 -15.53
N GLU A 528 -3.85 9.49 -14.97
CA GLU A 528 -4.37 10.75 -15.47
C GLU A 528 -3.22 11.74 -15.69
N GLU A 529 -3.50 12.81 -16.44
CA GLU A 529 -2.54 13.89 -16.66
C GLU A 529 -2.82 15.06 -15.73
N ILE A 530 -1.77 15.52 -15.04
CA ILE A 530 -1.77 16.70 -14.18
C ILE A 530 -0.75 17.74 -14.69
N GLN A 531 -0.77 18.94 -14.11
CA GLN A 531 0.28 19.93 -14.37
C GLN A 531 1.39 19.82 -13.33
N VAL A 532 2.64 20.03 -13.77
CA VAL A 532 3.80 20.02 -12.89
C VAL A 532 4.59 21.31 -13.10
N LEU A 533 4.87 22.02 -12.02
CA LEU A 533 5.76 23.18 -12.04
C LEU A 533 7.19 22.72 -11.77
N GLU A 534 8.08 22.95 -12.74
CA GLU A 534 9.53 22.83 -12.58
C GLU A 534 10.12 24.20 -12.27
N ILE A 535 10.96 24.25 -11.22
CA ILE A 535 11.72 25.41 -10.78
C ILE A 535 13.20 25.03 -10.81
N SER A 536 13.98 25.70 -11.66
CA SER A 536 15.38 25.31 -11.90
C SER A 536 16.35 26.45 -11.59
N TRP A 537 17.45 26.11 -10.92
CA TRP A 537 18.49 27.06 -10.51
C TRP A 537 19.87 26.39 -10.43
N ASP A 538 20.93 27.20 -10.53
CA ASP A 538 22.29 26.77 -10.22
C ASP A 538 22.63 27.18 -8.78
N SER A 539 23.08 26.22 -7.97
CA SER A 539 23.43 26.44 -6.57
C SER A 539 24.91 26.22 -6.30
N GLU A 540 25.53 27.19 -5.63
CA GLU A 540 26.89 27.09 -5.09
C GLU A 540 26.92 26.56 -3.64
N GLY A 541 25.85 25.90 -3.19
CA GLY A 541 25.73 25.42 -1.80
C GLY A 541 25.13 26.47 -0.87
N THR A 542 24.24 27.32 -1.38
CA THR A 542 23.46 28.28 -0.58
C THR A 542 21.99 27.85 -0.54
N GLU A 543 21.27 28.27 0.49
CA GLU A 543 19.82 28.01 0.58
C GLU A 543 19.07 28.71 -0.57
N HIS A 544 18.22 27.93 -1.24
CA HIS A 544 17.24 28.40 -2.22
C HIS A 544 15.84 28.35 -1.59
N GLY A 545 15.00 29.35 -1.88
CA GLY A 545 13.70 29.50 -1.25
C GLY A 545 12.55 29.58 -2.24
N ILE A 546 11.49 28.82 -1.97
CA ILE A 546 10.20 28.88 -2.66
C ILE A 546 9.14 29.25 -1.62
N GLN A 547 8.29 30.22 -1.95
CA GLN A 547 7.19 30.68 -1.11
C GLN A 547 5.85 30.31 -1.74
N VAL A 548 4.97 29.67 -0.98
CA VAL A 548 3.60 29.35 -1.37
C VAL A 548 2.63 30.03 -0.40
N ARG A 549 1.88 31.02 -0.89
CA ARG A 549 0.94 31.80 -0.09
C ARG A 549 -0.50 31.39 -0.41
N PHE A 550 -1.17 30.76 0.55
CA PHE A 550 -2.57 30.36 0.44
C PHE A 550 -3.52 31.55 0.65
N ALA A 551 -4.61 31.56 -0.09
CA ALA A 551 -5.63 32.61 -0.09
C ALA A 551 -6.45 32.68 1.21
#